data_AF-A0A5B7A6T4-F1
#
_entry.id   AF-A0A5B7A6T4-F1
#
_cell.length_a   1.000
_cell.length_b   1.000
_cell.length_c   1.000
_cell.angle_alpha   90.00
_cell.angle_beta   90.00
_cell.angle_gamma   90.00
#
_symmetry.space_group_name_H-M   'P 1'
#
loop_
_entity.id
_entity.type
_entity.pdbx_description
1 polymer ?
#
loop_
_entity_poly.entity_id
_entity_poly.type
_entity_poly.pdbx_seq_one_letter_code
_entity_poly.pdbx_strand_id
1 'polypeptide(L)'
;EALLIKPDFYEGLLALGQQQFEMAKLHWSFVIARKEDLSKWDPTETIKLFDVAEEKMKAATEMWEKLEEQRANELKDPSASKREELLKRRKKQGSGTEGESSGIGGQGEISADEVAEQAAVMRSQIHLFWGNMLTTWTLLLSDLSLLELLRLTFQWF
;
A
#
# COMPACT_ATOMS: atom_id res chain seq x y z
N GLU A 1 -23.55 -5.55 7.38
CA GLU A 1 -22.48 -5.69 8.39
C GLU A 1 -21.18 -5.28 7.71
N ALA A 2 -20.72 -4.04 7.95
CA ALA A 2 -19.49 -3.55 7.32
C ALA A 2 -18.31 -4.00 8.19
N LEU A 3 -17.43 -4.83 7.63
CA LEU A 3 -16.16 -5.14 8.26
C LEU A 3 -15.44 -3.81 8.50
N LEU A 4 -15.32 -3.41 9.77
CA LEU A 4 -14.45 -2.31 10.18
C LEU A 4 -13.05 -2.70 9.73
N ILE A 5 -12.63 -2.18 8.58
CA ILE A 5 -11.27 -2.32 8.11
C ILE A 5 -10.40 -1.74 9.22
N LYS A 6 -9.46 -2.57 9.68
CA LYS A 6 -8.50 -2.20 10.71
C LYS A 6 -7.82 -0.87 10.30
N PRO A 7 -7.68 0.12 11.20
CA PRO A 7 -7.13 1.44 10.83
C PRO A 7 -5.70 1.38 10.25
N ASP A 8 -5.02 0.27 10.44
CA ASP A 8 -3.69 -0.13 9.97
C ASP A 8 -3.69 -0.98 8.67
N PHE A 9 -4.80 -1.06 7.91
CA PHE A 9 -4.90 -1.96 6.75
C PHE A 9 -4.12 -1.52 5.49
N TYR A 10 -3.36 -0.42 5.54
CA TYR A 10 -2.58 0.07 4.40
C TYR A 10 -1.56 -0.98 3.92
N GLU A 11 -1.02 -1.81 4.82
CA GLU A 11 -0.11 -2.91 4.48
C GLU A 11 -0.78 -3.95 3.57
N GLY A 12 -2.07 -4.24 3.79
CA GLY A 12 -2.83 -5.16 2.96
C GLY A 12 -3.08 -4.60 1.55
N LEU A 13 -3.31 -3.29 1.44
CA LEU A 13 -3.41 -2.60 0.16
C LEU A 13 -2.07 -2.57 -0.57
N LEU A 14 -0.97 -2.32 0.15
CA LEU A 14 0.39 -2.40 -0.42
C LEU A 14 0.70 -3.80 -0.95
N ALA A 15 0.42 -4.84 -0.15
CA ALA A 15 0.64 -6.22 -0.56
C ALA A 15 -0.17 -6.60 -1.81
N LEU A 16 -1.43 -6.15 -1.87
CA LEU A 16 -2.27 -6.39 -3.04
C LEU A 16 -1.75 -5.62 -4.27
N GLY A 17 -1.36 -4.36 -4.12
CA GLY A 17 -0.73 -3.59 -5.20
C GLY A 17 0.54 -4.26 -5.71
N GLN A 18 1.39 -4.76 -4.80
CA GLN A 18 2.59 -5.52 -5.12
C GLN A 18 2.29 -6.80 -5.90
N GLN A 19 1.27 -7.55 -5.49
CA GLN A 19 0.87 -8.75 -6.22
C GLN A 19 0.44 -8.42 -7.66
N GLN A 20 -0.38 -7.38 -7.86
CA GLN A 20 -0.84 -6.98 -9.19
C GLN A 20 0.32 -6.50 -10.07
N PHE A 21 1.24 -5.74 -9.49
CA PHE A 21 2.43 -5.26 -10.19
C PHE A 21 3.36 -6.41 -10.62
N GLU A 22 3.63 -7.39 -9.74
CA GLU A 22 4.44 -8.57 -10.11
C GLU A 22 3.73 -9.45 -11.16
N MET A 23 2.39 -9.56 -11.09
CA MET A 23 1.62 -10.22 -12.14
C MET A 23 1.72 -9.50 -13.49
N ALA A 24 1.65 -8.16 -13.50
CA ALA A 24 1.81 -7.38 -14.72
C ALA A 24 3.19 -7.59 -15.37
N LYS A 25 4.25 -7.58 -14.55
CA LYS A 25 5.62 -7.91 -15.00
C LYS A 25 5.72 -9.30 -15.59
N LEU A 26 5.08 -10.29 -14.96
CA LEU A 26 5.09 -11.66 -15.44
C LEU A 26 4.36 -11.77 -16.79
N HIS A 27 3.20 -11.16 -16.93
CA HIS A 27 2.46 -11.12 -18.20
C HIS A 27 3.31 -10.52 -19.32
N TRP A 28 3.92 -9.36 -19.08
CA TRP A 28 4.79 -8.70 -20.06
C TRP A 28 6.01 -9.54 -20.43
N SER A 29 6.76 -10.00 -19.43
CA SER A 29 7.99 -10.77 -19.65
C SER A 29 7.73 -12.10 -20.37
N PHE A 30 6.59 -12.73 -20.12
CA PHE A 30 6.19 -13.96 -20.81
C PHE A 30 6.00 -13.75 -22.31
N VAL A 31 5.37 -12.65 -22.71
CA VAL A 31 5.15 -12.30 -24.12
C VAL A 31 6.48 -12.07 -24.84
N ILE A 32 7.38 -11.30 -24.21
CA ILE A 32 8.74 -11.10 -24.73
C ILE A 32 9.48 -12.45 -24.86
N ALA A 33 9.47 -13.28 -23.81
CA ALA A 33 10.22 -14.53 -23.76
C ALA A 33 9.73 -15.56 -24.78
N ARG A 34 8.42 -15.62 -25.05
CA ARG A 34 7.84 -16.51 -26.07
C ARG A 34 8.11 -16.05 -27.50
N LYS A 35 8.71 -14.87 -27.69
CA LYS A 35 8.81 -14.22 -29.00
C LYS A 35 7.45 -14.15 -29.70
N GLU A 36 6.40 -13.99 -28.91
CA GLU A 36 5.08 -13.77 -29.47
C GLU A 36 5.12 -12.48 -30.29
N ASP A 37 4.38 -12.49 -31.39
CA ASP A 37 4.27 -11.35 -32.28
C ASP A 37 3.55 -10.23 -31.52
N LEU A 38 4.33 -9.29 -30.96
CA LEU A 38 3.83 -8.16 -30.17
C LEU A 38 2.80 -7.32 -30.93
N SER A 39 2.79 -7.39 -32.27
CA SER A 39 1.79 -6.72 -33.10
C SER A 39 0.39 -7.34 -33.01
N LYS A 40 0.29 -8.60 -32.55
CA LYS A 40 -0.96 -9.36 -32.38
C LYS A 40 -1.32 -9.57 -30.92
N TRP A 41 -0.42 -9.22 -30.01
CA TRP A 41 -0.65 -9.34 -28.58
C TRP A 41 -1.58 -8.23 -28.09
N ASP A 42 -2.52 -8.57 -27.22
CA ASP A 42 -3.42 -7.62 -26.58
C ASP A 42 -2.84 -7.17 -25.23
N PRO A 43 -2.36 -5.91 -25.10
CA PRO A 43 -1.78 -5.42 -23.86
C PRO A 43 -2.83 -5.09 -22.79
N THR A 44 -4.13 -5.14 -23.11
CA THR A 44 -5.23 -4.68 -22.25
C THR A 44 -5.17 -5.25 -20.85
N GLU A 45 -4.91 -6.56 -20.71
CA GLU A 45 -4.84 -7.19 -19.39
C GLU A 45 -3.59 -6.75 -18.60
N THR A 46 -2.46 -6.57 -19.27
CA THR A 46 -1.23 -6.08 -18.60
C THR A 46 -1.40 -4.65 -18.11
N ILE A 47 -1.99 -3.80 -18.94
CA ILE A 47 -2.30 -2.40 -18.58
C ILE A 47 -3.27 -2.36 -17.39
N LYS A 48 -4.33 -3.18 -17.40
CA LYS A 48 -5.26 -3.25 -16.26
C LYS A 48 -4.58 -3.69 -14.96
N LEU A 49 -3.68 -4.66 -14.99
CA LEU A 49 -2.94 -5.09 -13.80
C LEU A 49 -2.10 -3.94 -13.24
N PHE A 50 -1.49 -3.15 -14.12
CA PHE A 50 -0.78 -1.92 -13.77
C PHE A 50 -1.71 -0.86 -13.16
N ASP A 51 -2.85 -0.56 -13.79
CA ASP A 51 -3.86 0.39 -13.28
C ASP A 51 -4.34 -0.02 -11.88
N VAL A 52 -4.66 -1.30 -11.68
CA VAL A 52 -5.09 -1.81 -10.37
C VAL A 52 -3.97 -1.70 -9.33
N ALA A 53 -2.72 -1.99 -9.71
CA ALA A 53 -1.58 -1.84 -8.81
C ALA A 53 -1.41 -0.37 -8.36
N GLU A 54 -1.54 0.58 -9.28
CA GLU A 54 -1.51 2.02 -8.98
C GLU A 54 -2.64 2.44 -8.05
N GLU A 55 -3.88 2.02 -8.34
CA GLU A 55 -5.03 2.35 -7.49
C GLU A 55 -4.85 1.82 -6.06
N LYS A 56 -4.38 0.57 -5.89
CA LYS A 56 -4.15 0.00 -4.55
C LYS A 56 -3.05 0.72 -3.81
N MET A 57 -1.98 1.07 -4.50
CA MET A 57 -0.88 1.78 -3.87
C MET A 57 -1.28 3.21 -3.48
N LYS A 58 -2.00 3.94 -4.34
CA LYS A 58 -2.53 5.26 -4.02
C LYS A 58 -3.43 5.23 -2.78
N ALA A 59 -4.35 4.27 -2.72
CA ALA A 59 -5.20 4.08 -1.56
C ALA A 59 -4.40 3.74 -0.29
N ALA A 60 -3.33 2.96 -0.41
CA ALA A 60 -2.45 2.65 0.71
C ALA A 60 -1.66 3.88 1.19
N THR A 61 -1.10 4.67 0.27
CA THR A 61 -0.37 5.91 0.59
C THR A 61 -1.29 6.90 1.30
N GLU A 62 -2.49 7.16 0.77
CA GLU A 62 -3.47 8.07 1.38
C GLU A 62 -3.88 7.61 2.79
N MET A 63 -4.02 6.30 3.00
CA MET A 63 -4.36 5.74 4.32
C MET A 63 -3.20 5.87 5.30
N TRP A 64 -1.98 5.57 4.85
CA TRP A 64 -0.76 5.69 5.66
C TRP A 64 -0.50 7.16 6.07
N GLU A 65 -0.67 8.12 5.15
CA GLU A 65 -0.50 9.55 5.44
C GLU A 65 -1.48 10.06 6.50
N LYS A 66 -2.76 9.67 6.41
CA LYS A 66 -3.77 10.03 7.42
C LYS A 66 -3.44 9.47 8.80
N LEU A 67 -2.92 8.24 8.85
CA LEU A 67 -2.49 7.61 10.11
C LEU A 67 -1.29 8.32 10.72
N GLU A 68 -0.31 8.70 9.89
CA GLU A 68 0.85 9.46 10.34
C GLU A 68 0.48 10.87 10.80
N GLU A 69 -0.47 11.53 10.14
CA GLU A 69 -1.00 12.84 10.55
C GLU A 69 -1.73 12.76 11.90
N GLN A 70 -2.56 11.73 12.11
CA GLN A 70 -3.21 11.48 13.40
C GLN A 70 -2.18 11.31 14.52
N ARG A 71 -1.14 10.51 14.29
CA ARG A 71 -0.04 10.32 15.24
C ARG A 71 0.69 11.63 15.55
N ALA A 72 0.98 12.44 14.54
CA ALA A 72 1.63 13.74 14.73
C ALA A 72 0.77 14.71 15.55
N ASN A 73 -0.56 14.63 15.44
CA ASN A 73 -1.50 15.44 16.20
C ASN A 73 -1.63 14.98 17.66
N GLU A 74 -1.63 13.67 17.92
CA GLU A 74 -1.63 13.10 19.28
C GLU A 74 -0.38 13.49 20.08
N LEU A 75 0.78 13.59 19.43
CA LEU A 75 2.02 14.06 20.05
C LEU A 75 2.00 15.56 20.39
N LYS A 76 1.21 16.37 19.65
CA LYS A 76 1.10 17.82 19.86
C LYS A 76 0.08 18.20 20.95
N ASP A 77 -0.95 17.38 21.17
CA ASP A 77 -1.93 17.59 22.24
C ASP A 77 -2.31 16.26 22.94
N PRO A 78 -1.54 15.85 23.96
CA PRO A 78 -1.82 14.62 24.70
C PRO A 78 -3.14 14.67 25.51
N SER A 79 -3.77 15.85 25.63
CA SER A 79 -4.99 16.02 26.43
C SER A 79 -6.27 15.54 25.70
N ALA A 80 -6.27 15.53 24.37
CA ALA A 80 -7.40 15.07 23.55
C ALA A 80 -7.53 13.52 23.56
N SER A 81 -6.41 12.81 23.42
CA SER A 81 -6.35 11.33 23.45
C SER A 81 -6.76 10.76 24.82
N LYS A 82 -6.30 11.38 25.92
CA LYS A 82 -6.66 10.96 27.28
C LYS A 82 -8.18 11.03 27.53
N ARG A 83 -8.87 12.01 26.92
CA ARG A 83 -10.33 12.16 27.04
C ARG A 83 -11.07 11.03 26.32
N GLU A 84 -10.58 10.60 25.16
CA GLU A 84 -11.19 9.51 24.38
C GLU A 84 -10.94 8.13 25.01
N GLU A 85 -9.73 7.88 25.54
CA GLU A 85 -9.39 6.65 26.24
C GLU A 85 -10.19 6.52 27.55
N LEU A 86 -10.37 7.62 28.28
CA LEU A 86 -11.25 7.70 29.44
C LEU A 86 -12.72 7.43 29.07
N LEU A 87 -13.22 7.92 27.93
CA LEU A 87 -14.58 7.66 27.47
C LEU A 87 -14.79 6.20 27.04
N LYS A 88 -13.79 5.57 26.41
CA LYS A 88 -13.79 4.14 26.05
C LYS A 88 -13.70 3.25 27.30
N ARG A 89 -12.87 3.59 28.29
CA ARG A 89 -12.81 2.90 29.59
C ARG A 89 -14.11 3.06 30.39
N ARG A 90 -14.73 4.24 30.38
CA ARG A 90 -16.00 4.49 31.08
C ARG A 90 -17.19 3.76 30.45
N LYS A 91 -17.11 3.42 29.16
CA LYS A 91 -18.11 2.56 28.48
C LYS A 91 -17.92 1.06 28.77
N LYS A 92 -16.77 0.66 29.32
CA LYS A 92 -16.45 -0.74 29.69
C LYS A 92 -16.49 -1.00 31.20
N GLN A 93 -16.35 0.03 32.05
CA GLN A 93 -16.53 -0.06 33.50
C GLN A 93 -18.00 0.15 33.90
N GLY A 94 -18.85 -0.79 33.48
CA GLY A 94 -20.21 -0.93 33.95
C GLY A 94 -20.41 -2.29 34.62
N SER A 95 -19.44 -2.82 35.38
CA SER A 95 -19.66 -3.90 36.36
C SER A 95 -18.38 -4.23 37.16
N GLY A 96 -18.44 -4.05 38.49
CA GLY A 96 -17.99 -5.04 39.47
C GLY A 96 -16.50 -5.37 39.70
N THR A 97 -16.00 -4.83 40.81
CA THR A 97 -15.23 -5.52 41.89
C THR A 97 -13.75 -5.88 41.70
N GLU A 98 -13.02 -5.53 42.77
CA GLU A 98 -11.60 -5.62 43.08
C GLU A 98 -11.05 -7.06 43.14
N GLY A 99 -9.76 -7.25 42.82
CA GLY A 99 -9.07 -8.52 43.05
C GLY A 99 -7.72 -8.63 42.33
N GLU A 100 -6.66 -8.53 43.13
CA GLU A 100 -5.24 -8.66 42.77
C GLU A 100 -4.91 -10.03 42.16
N SER A 101 -4.08 -10.09 41.11
CA SER A 101 -3.23 -11.26 40.84
C SER A 101 -2.18 -10.93 39.79
N SER A 102 -0.94 -11.25 40.15
CA SER A 102 0.26 -11.28 39.35
C SER A 102 0.12 -12.04 38.02
N GLY A 103 0.94 -11.65 37.05
CA GLY A 103 1.38 -12.54 35.98
C GLY A 103 1.35 -11.91 34.60
N ILE A 104 2.38 -12.26 33.82
CA ILE A 104 2.48 -12.24 32.35
C ILE A 104 3.29 -11.07 31.81
N GLY A 105 4.25 -11.45 30.96
CA GLY A 105 5.46 -10.72 30.64
C GLY A 105 5.23 -9.34 30.04
N GLY A 106 6.21 -8.48 30.29
CA GLY A 106 6.29 -7.14 29.73
C GLY A 106 6.16 -7.19 28.23
N GLN A 107 4.93 -7.00 27.78
CA GLN A 107 4.59 -6.54 26.46
C GLN A 107 5.22 -5.16 26.39
N GLY A 108 6.44 -5.10 25.83
CA GLY A 108 7.19 -3.86 25.69
C GLY A 108 6.29 -2.84 25.03
N GLU A 109 5.97 -1.77 25.76
CA GLU A 109 5.38 -0.58 25.16
C GLU A 109 6.39 -0.12 24.12
N ILE A 110 6.04 -0.29 22.84
CA ILE A 110 6.88 0.12 21.71
C ILE A 110 7.22 1.59 21.93
N SER A 111 8.51 1.89 22.00
CA SER A 111 8.98 3.25 22.30
C SER A 111 8.53 4.20 21.19
N ALA A 112 8.30 5.47 21.54
CA ALA A 112 7.99 6.50 20.54
C ALA A 112 9.05 6.56 19.42
N ASP A 113 10.30 6.23 19.75
CA ASP A 113 11.43 6.15 18.81
C ASP A 113 11.26 4.97 17.83
N GLU A 114 10.94 3.77 18.33
CA GLU A 114 10.68 2.59 17.50
C GLU A 114 9.48 2.79 16.56
N VAL A 115 8.43 3.47 17.02
CA VAL A 115 7.25 3.82 16.19
C VAL A 115 7.61 4.82 15.08
N ALA A 116 8.47 5.79 15.38
CA ALA A 116 8.94 6.79 14.41
C ALA A 116 9.83 6.14 13.33
N GLU A 117 10.75 5.25 13.75
CA GLU A 117 11.56 4.46 12.83
C GLU A 117 10.68 3.59 11.92
N GLN A 118 9.67 2.91 12.48
CA GLN A 118 8.74 2.11 11.69
C GLN A 118 8.02 2.97 10.62
N ALA A 119 7.59 4.20 10.95
CA ALA A 119 6.98 5.09 9.96
C ALA A 119 7.97 5.61 8.91
N ALA A 120 9.24 5.80 9.25
CA ALA A 120 10.27 6.14 8.28
C ALA A 120 10.53 4.97 7.31
N VAL A 121 10.60 3.74 7.83
CA VAL A 121 10.73 2.52 7.03
C VAL A 121 9.55 2.35 6.10
N MET A 122 8.31 2.49 6.60
CA MET A 122 7.11 2.37 5.78
C MET A 122 7.05 3.44 4.68
N ARG A 123 7.42 4.69 4.97
CA ARG A 123 7.59 5.74 3.95
C ARG A 123 8.55 5.34 2.86
N SER A 124 9.72 4.88 3.27
CA SER A 124 10.76 4.46 2.33
C SER A 124 10.25 3.32 1.44
N GLN A 125 9.59 2.33 2.02
CA GLN A 125 9.02 1.20 1.28
C GLN A 125 7.96 1.64 0.26
N ILE A 126 7.04 2.53 0.66
CA ILE A 126 6.04 3.12 -0.23
C ILE A 126 6.72 3.84 -1.41
N HIS A 127 7.69 4.71 -1.14
CA HIS A 127 8.39 5.45 -2.18
C HIS A 127 9.21 4.55 -3.12
N LEU A 128 9.90 3.54 -2.58
CA LEU A 128 10.66 2.58 -3.39
C LEU A 128 9.73 1.79 -4.31
N PHE A 129 8.57 1.38 -3.80
CA PHE A 129 7.57 0.71 -4.61
C PHE A 129 7.09 1.62 -5.75
N TRP A 130 6.68 2.86 -5.44
CA TRP A 130 6.26 3.84 -6.45
C TRP A 130 7.31 4.02 -7.55
N GLY A 131 8.58 4.20 -7.17
CA GLY A 131 9.68 4.37 -8.13
C GLY A 131 9.85 3.15 -9.05
N ASN A 132 9.79 1.94 -8.50
CA ASN A 132 9.91 0.71 -9.28
C ASN A 132 8.73 0.53 -10.26
N MET A 133 7.51 0.77 -9.78
CA MET A 133 6.30 0.64 -10.59
C MET A 133 6.30 1.64 -11.75
N LEU A 134 6.59 2.92 -11.48
CA LEU A 134 6.62 3.97 -12.49
C LEU A 134 7.71 3.73 -13.53
N THR A 135 8.90 3.28 -13.11
CA THR A 135 9.99 2.97 -14.03
C THR A 135 9.60 1.83 -14.96
N THR A 136 9.04 0.76 -14.41
CA THR A 136 8.61 -0.42 -15.18
C THR A 136 7.46 -0.09 -16.12
N TRP A 137 6.47 0.67 -15.64
CA TRP A 137 5.34 1.14 -16.44
C TRP A 137 5.82 1.99 -17.62
N THR A 138 6.72 2.95 -17.36
CA THR A 138 7.28 3.82 -18.39
C THR A 138 7.98 3.02 -19.48
N LEU A 139 8.74 1.98 -19.10
CA LEU A 139 9.38 1.07 -20.07
C LEU A 139 8.34 0.33 -20.92
N LEU A 140 7.30 -0.26 -20.30
CA LEU A 140 6.22 -0.94 -21.02
C LEU A 140 5.54 -0.02 -22.05
N LEU A 141 5.15 1.18 -21.63
CA LEU A 141 4.49 2.15 -22.52
C LEU A 141 5.41 2.59 -23.65
N SER A 142 6.71 2.73 -23.39
CA SER A 142 7.69 3.10 -24.41
C SER A 142 7.79 2.01 -25.48
N ASP A 143 7.87 0.74 -25.08
CA ASP A 143 7.91 -0.40 -26.01
C ASP A 143 6.62 -0.49 -26.85
N LEU A 144 5.44 -0.31 -26.21
CA LEU A 144 4.15 -0.29 -26.92
C LEU A 144 4.06 0.86 -27.92
N SER A 145 4.49 2.06 -27.53
CA SER A 145 4.47 3.25 -28.41
C SER A 145 5.40 3.10 -29.60
N LEU A 146 6.59 2.53 -29.40
CA LEU A 146 7.55 2.26 -30.48
C LEU A 146 7.00 1.24 -31.49
N LEU A 147 6.29 0.20 -31.03
CA LEU A 147 5.64 -0.77 -31.91
C LEU A 147 4.56 -0.13 -32.76
N GLU A 148 3.75 0.76 -32.18
CA GLU A 148 2.68 1.45 -32.91
C GLU A 148 3.25 2.40 -33.97
N LEU A 149 4.33 3.12 -33.65
CA LEU A 149 5.05 3.95 -34.62
C LEU A 149 5.63 3.12 -35.77
N LEU A 150 6.27 1.99 -35.49
CA LEU A 150 6.78 1.08 -36.52
C LEU A 150 5.65 0.58 -37.42
N ARG A 151 4.52 0.15 -36.85
CA ARG A 151 3.37 -0.30 -37.62
C ARG A 151 2.87 0.77 -38.58
N LEU A 152 2.73 2.01 -38.12
CA LEU A 152 2.31 3.12 -38.96
C LEU A 152 3.31 3.37 -40.09
N THR A 153 4.62 3.42 -39.80
CA THR A 153 5.65 3.65 -40.85
C THR A 153 5.65 2.59 -41.96
N PHE A 154 5.44 1.32 -41.61
CA PHE A 154 5.38 0.23 -42.58
C PHE A 154 4.04 0.13 -43.32
N GLN A 155 2.96 0.73 -42.81
CA GLN A 155 1.67 0.77 -43.50
C GLN A 155 1.66 1.80 -44.66
N TRP A 156 2.61 2.73 -44.67
CA TRP A 156 2.81 3.73 -45.72
C TRP A 156 3.84 3.33 -46.80
N PHE A 157 4.44 2.14 -46.67
CA PHE A 157 5.43 1.60 -47.60
C PHE A 157 4.89 0.33 -48.28
#